data_AF-A0A316N7H7-F1
#
_entry.id   AF-A0A316N7H7-F1
#
_cell.length_a   1.000
_cell.length_b   1.000
_cell.length_c   1.000
_cell.angle_alpha   90.00
_cell.angle_beta   90.00
_cell.angle_gamma   90.00
#
_symmetry.space_group_name_H-M   'P 1'
#
loop_
_entity.id
_entity.type
_entity.pdbx_description
1 polymer ?
#
loop_
_entity_poly.entity_id
_entity_poly.type
_entity_poly.pdbx_seq_one_letter_code
_entity_poly.pdbx_strand_id
1 'polypeptide(L)'
;MFRPQILPMKEVMLMSKVNEAVIVLAKCGHSHKTYGMRAEKVGLNHWRINWAFPIKEASAKREGYDKTTVKGQIEFTDEYPGCPYCGGHQLTVCSCGHIGCTHTNEGVYRCEWCGTTGQIDSYSGEAIIAGMDI
;
A
#
# COMPACT_ATOMS: atom_id res chain seq x y z
N MET A 1 47.91 -14.43 -21.23
CA MET A 1 46.99 -13.81 -22.20
C MET A 1 45.61 -13.75 -21.53
N PHE A 2 45.31 -12.67 -20.81
CA PHE A 2 44.01 -12.47 -20.16
C PHE A 2 43.45 -11.15 -20.67
N ARG A 3 42.33 -11.21 -21.40
CA ARG A 3 41.55 -10.03 -21.79
C ARG A 3 40.47 -9.83 -20.73
N PRO A 4 40.47 -8.74 -19.95
CA PRO A 4 39.32 -8.41 -19.12
C PRO A 4 38.20 -7.93 -20.04
N GLN A 5 37.04 -8.55 -19.94
CA GLN A 5 35.84 -8.13 -20.64
C GLN A 5 35.22 -6.95 -19.87
N ILE A 6 35.59 -5.73 -20.28
CA ILE A 6 34.97 -4.50 -19.80
C ILE A 6 33.61 -4.41 -20.49
N LEU A 7 32.53 -4.72 -19.77
CA LEU A 7 31.19 -4.38 -20.21
C LEU A 7 31.07 -2.85 -20.27
N PRO A 8 30.45 -2.27 -21.31
CA PRO A 8 30.35 -0.82 -21.44
C PRO A 8 29.48 -0.26 -20.31
N MET A 9 30.05 0.63 -19.49
CA MET A 9 29.37 1.39 -18.42
C MET A 9 28.15 2.21 -18.87
N LYS A 10 27.84 2.23 -20.17
CA LYS A 10 26.72 2.98 -20.76
C LYS A 10 25.38 2.25 -20.64
N GLU A 11 25.37 0.94 -20.40
CA GLU A 11 24.13 0.14 -20.45
C GLU A 11 23.52 -0.17 -19.06
N VAL A 12 24.27 0.02 -17.97
CA VAL A 12 23.77 -0.23 -16.59
C VAL A 12 23.30 1.06 -15.89
N MET A 13 23.67 2.23 -16.41
CA MET A 13 23.41 3.53 -15.78
C MET A 13 22.11 4.22 -16.25
N LEU A 14 21.31 3.53 -17.09
CA LEU A 14 20.10 4.08 -17.73
C LEU A 14 18.88 3.18 -17.54
N MET A 15 18.70 2.63 -16.34
CA MET A 15 17.33 2.49 -15.82
C MET A 15 17.06 3.72 -14.96
N SER A 16 16.93 4.86 -15.65
CA SER A 16 16.55 6.16 -15.11
C SER A 16 15.45 5.99 -14.07
N LYS A 17 15.75 6.44 -12.85
CA LYS A 17 14.93 6.56 -11.65
C LYS A 17 13.58 7.22 -11.97
N VAL A 18 12.64 6.47 -12.55
CA VAL A 18 11.22 6.84 -12.54
C VAL A 18 10.77 6.57 -11.11
N ASN A 19 10.59 7.63 -10.32
CA ASN A 19 9.89 7.54 -9.04
C ASN A 19 8.42 7.24 -9.38
N GLU A 20 8.10 5.96 -9.61
CA GLU A 20 6.73 5.50 -9.76
C GLU A 20 6.02 5.76 -8.42
N ALA A 21 5.05 6.66 -8.44
CA ALA A 21 4.23 6.96 -7.28
C ALA A 21 2.77 6.80 -7.65
N VAL A 22 2.02 6.06 -6.84
CA VAL A 22 0.61 5.77 -7.06
C VAL A 22 -0.21 6.08 -5.81
N ILE A 23 -1.53 6.21 -5.99
CA ILE A 23 -2.47 6.35 -4.88
C ILE A 23 -3.16 5.02 -4.64
N VAL A 24 -2.99 4.49 -3.43
CA VAL A 24 -3.65 3.28 -2.96
C VAL A 24 -4.80 3.69 -2.04
N LEU A 25 -5.96 3.09 -2.23
CA LEU A 25 -7.15 3.39 -1.42
C LEU A 25 -7.24 2.47 -0.21
N ALA A 26 -7.67 3.03 0.91
CA ALA A 26 -8.05 2.28 2.09
C ALA A 26 -9.31 2.85 2.75
N LYS A 27 -9.99 2.05 3.58
CA LYS A 27 -11.11 2.50 4.41
C LYS A 27 -10.78 2.46 5.89
N CYS A 28 -11.16 3.52 6.60
CA CYS A 28 -10.98 3.61 8.04
C CYS A 28 -11.94 2.65 8.76
N GLY A 29 -11.42 1.70 9.55
CA GLY A 29 -12.25 0.79 10.34
C GLY A 29 -13.06 1.45 11.47
N HIS A 30 -12.72 2.69 11.84
CA HIS A 30 -13.45 3.45 12.87
C HIS A 30 -14.50 4.41 12.30
N SER A 31 -14.17 5.15 11.24
CA SER A 31 -15.07 6.16 10.66
C SER A 31 -15.80 5.69 9.40
N HIS A 32 -15.44 4.52 8.87
CA HIS A 32 -15.95 3.93 7.62
C HIS A 32 -15.67 4.76 6.34
N LYS A 33 -14.86 5.83 6.46
CA LYS A 33 -14.54 6.73 5.35
C LYS A 33 -13.31 6.25 4.57
N THR A 34 -13.35 6.49 3.25
CA THR A 34 -12.25 6.19 2.32
C THR A 34 -11.16 7.25 2.40
N TYR A 35 -9.90 6.83 2.34
CA TYR A 35 -8.73 7.70 2.25
C TYR A 35 -7.75 7.16 1.22
N GLY A 36 -6.94 8.06 0.65
CA GLY A 36 -5.83 7.72 -0.23
C GLY A 36 -4.52 7.69 0.54
N MET A 37 -3.62 6.80 0.12
CA MET A 37 -2.24 6.71 0.58
C MET A 37 -1.31 6.82 -0.61
N ARG A 38 -0.28 7.65 -0.51
CA ARG A 38 0.73 7.77 -1.56
C ARG A 38 1.79 6.69 -1.36
N ALA A 39 1.95 5.83 -2.35
CA ALA A 39 2.93 4.75 -2.39
C ALA A 39 3.99 5.05 -3.45
N GLU A 40 5.25 5.13 -3.04
CA GLU A 40 6.40 5.29 -3.93
C GLU A 40 7.13 3.97 -4.12
N LYS A 41 7.49 3.62 -5.36
CA LYS A 41 8.31 2.46 -5.65
C LYS A 41 9.77 2.74 -5.32
N VAL A 42 10.31 1.99 -4.38
CA VAL A 42 11.71 2.14 -3.91
C VAL A 42 12.60 0.96 -4.32
N GLY A 43 12.01 -0.10 -4.89
CA GLY A 43 12.71 -1.25 -5.44
C GLY A 43 11.80 -2.08 -6.35
N LEU A 44 12.30 -3.22 -6.85
CA LEU A 44 11.57 -4.05 -7.81
C LEU A 44 10.18 -4.47 -7.29
N ASN A 45 10.10 -4.85 -6.01
CA ASN A 45 8.89 -5.30 -5.31
C ASN A 45 8.75 -4.62 -3.94
N HIS A 46 9.14 -3.35 -3.83
CA HIS A 46 9.12 -2.62 -2.55
C HIS A 46 8.51 -1.24 -2.74
N TRP A 47 7.50 -0.95 -1.93
CA TRP A 47 6.75 0.29 -1.90
C TRP A 47 6.89 0.97 -0.55
N ARG A 48 7.06 2.28 -0.58
CA ARG A 48 7.16 3.14 0.58
C ARG A 48 5.94 4.05 0.66
N ILE A 49 5.17 3.95 1.75
CA ILE A 49 4.04 4.83 2.03
C ILE A 49 4.55 6.01 2.86
N ASN A 50 4.40 7.22 2.33
CA ASN A 50 4.89 8.43 3.00
C ASN A 50 3.80 9.47 3.30
N TRP A 51 2.57 9.25 2.86
CA TRP A 51 1.48 10.20 3.06
C TRP A 51 0.11 9.54 3.02
N ALA A 52 -0.86 10.11 3.73
CA ALA A 52 -2.28 9.76 3.65
C ALA A 52 -3.17 11.01 3.63
N PHE A 53 -4.31 10.94 2.95
CA PHE A 53 -5.24 12.06 2.84
C PHE A 53 -6.71 11.62 2.70
N PRO A 54 -7.67 12.40 3.25
CA PRO A 54 -9.10 12.17 3.02
C PRO A 54 -9.48 12.22 1.54
N ILE A 55 -10.30 11.28 1.05
CA ILE A 55 -10.82 11.33 -0.33
C ILE A 55 -12.26 10.81 -0.40
N LYS A 56 -13.09 11.44 -1.22
CA LYS A 56 -14.43 10.90 -1.55
C LYS A 56 -14.30 9.79 -2.58
N GLU A 57 -15.05 8.70 -2.44
CA GLU A 57 -15.03 7.58 -3.41
C GLU A 57 -15.34 8.04 -4.85
N ALA A 58 -16.29 8.97 -5.02
CA ALA A 58 -16.61 9.54 -6.33
C ALA A 58 -15.43 10.32 -6.94
N SER A 59 -14.61 10.97 -6.12
CA SER A 59 -13.36 11.61 -6.60
C SER A 59 -12.31 10.55 -6.93
N ALA A 60 -12.11 9.56 -6.06
CA ALA A 60 -11.17 8.46 -6.30
C ALA A 60 -11.45 7.74 -7.62
N LYS A 61 -12.72 7.45 -7.91
CA LYS A 61 -13.17 6.81 -9.16
C LYS A 61 -12.94 7.69 -10.38
N ARG A 62 -13.14 9.01 -10.25
CA ARG A 62 -12.91 9.97 -11.34
C ARG A 62 -11.43 10.03 -11.72
N GLU A 63 -10.56 9.98 -10.72
CA GLU A 63 -9.10 9.95 -10.90
C GLU A 63 -8.57 8.55 -11.25
N GLY A 64 -9.42 7.51 -11.19
CA GLY A 64 -9.06 6.13 -11.51
C GLY A 64 -8.27 5.39 -10.42
N TYR A 65 -8.22 5.91 -9.20
CA TYR A 65 -7.47 5.30 -8.09
C TYR A 65 -8.07 3.98 -7.60
N ASP A 66 -9.34 3.73 -7.91
CA ASP A 66 -10.04 2.45 -7.67
C ASP A 66 -9.45 1.29 -8.50
N LYS A 67 -8.65 1.60 -9.52
CA LYS A 67 -7.98 0.62 -10.39
C LYS A 67 -6.52 0.41 -10.04
N THR A 68 -5.96 1.19 -9.11
CA THR A 68 -4.57 1.07 -8.71
C THR A 68 -4.35 -0.26 -8.00
N THR A 69 -3.35 -1.02 -8.46
CA THR A 69 -2.86 -2.22 -7.77
C THR A 69 -1.37 -2.05 -7.50
N VAL A 70 -0.96 -2.24 -6.26
CA VAL A 70 0.47 -2.34 -5.88
C VAL A 70 0.76 -3.78 -5.53
N LYS A 71 1.91 -4.31 -5.99
CA LYS A 71 2.40 -5.65 -5.65
C LYS A 71 3.78 -5.56 -5.03
N GLY A 72 3.99 -6.28 -3.94
CA GLY A 72 5.27 -6.33 -3.22
C GLY A 72 5.14 -5.91 -1.77
N GLN A 73 6.29 -5.78 -1.11
CA GLN A 73 6.38 -5.35 0.28
C GLN A 73 6.00 -3.87 0.41
N ILE A 74 5.31 -3.53 1.50
CA ILE A 74 4.96 -2.16 1.86
C ILE A 74 5.68 -1.80 3.17
N GLU A 75 6.39 -0.68 3.16
CA GLU A 75 6.95 -0.03 4.35
C GLU A 75 6.31 1.34 4.57
N PHE A 76 6.16 1.76 5.83
CA PHE A 76 5.78 3.14 6.18
C PHE A 76 7.02 3.96 6.50
N THR A 77 7.04 5.21 6.09
CA THR A 77 8.06 6.15 6.57
C THR A 77 7.74 6.62 7.99
N ASP A 78 8.74 7.11 8.72
CA ASP A 78 8.55 7.78 10.01
C ASP A 78 7.64 9.02 9.91
N GLU A 79 7.51 9.58 8.70
CA GLU A 79 6.67 10.73 8.38
C GLU A 79 5.21 10.35 8.10
N TYR A 80 4.89 9.05 7.99
CA TYR A 80 3.53 8.61 7.71
C TYR A 80 2.59 8.99 8.86
N PRO A 81 1.60 9.87 8.63
CA PRO A 81 0.76 10.41 9.70
C PRO A 81 -0.25 9.39 10.24
N GLY A 82 -0.36 8.22 9.61
CA GLY A 82 -1.43 7.27 9.87
C GLY A 82 -2.71 7.56 9.08
N CYS A 83 -3.75 6.79 9.38
CA CYS A 83 -5.09 7.01 8.86
C CYS A 83 -5.57 8.44 9.20
N PRO A 84 -5.99 9.25 8.23
CA PRO A 84 -6.34 10.65 8.44
C PRO A 84 -7.65 10.84 9.23
N TYR A 85 -8.34 9.76 9.58
CA TYR A 85 -9.59 9.80 10.34
C TYR A 85 -9.46 9.30 11.78
N CYS A 86 -8.54 8.37 12.06
CA CYS A 86 -8.39 7.79 13.41
C CYS A 86 -6.93 7.72 13.90
N GLY A 87 -5.95 8.11 13.08
CA GLY A 87 -4.53 8.04 13.42
C GLY A 87 -3.92 6.64 13.41
N GLY A 88 -4.69 5.58 13.08
CA GLY A 88 -4.19 4.20 13.06
C GLY A 88 -3.13 3.96 11.97
N HIS A 89 -2.07 3.23 12.31
CA HIS A 89 -0.95 2.91 11.40
C HIS A 89 -1.02 1.50 10.81
N GLN A 90 -1.82 0.63 11.41
CA GLN A 90 -1.98 -0.74 10.96
C GLN A 90 -2.96 -0.80 9.78
N LEU A 91 -2.60 -1.60 8.78
CA LEU A 91 -3.41 -1.88 7.60
C LEU A 91 -3.63 -3.40 7.47
N THR A 92 -4.78 -3.79 6.92
CA THR A 92 -5.15 -5.19 6.64
C THR A 92 -5.58 -5.28 5.18
N VAL A 93 -5.08 -6.29 4.46
CA VAL A 93 -5.62 -6.66 3.13
C VAL A 93 -6.71 -7.70 3.32
N CYS A 94 -7.89 -7.38 2.83
CA CYS A 94 -8.97 -8.35 2.78
C CYS A 94 -8.82 -9.24 1.54
N SER A 95 -9.35 -10.47 1.60
CA SER A 95 -9.47 -11.38 0.46
C SER A 95 -10.26 -10.80 -0.72
N CYS A 96 -11.06 -9.74 -0.52
CA CYS A 96 -11.68 -8.97 -1.60
C CYS A 96 -10.70 -8.03 -2.34
N GLY A 97 -9.41 -8.08 -2.02
CA GLY A 97 -8.34 -7.31 -2.67
C GLY A 97 -8.20 -5.87 -2.19
N HIS A 98 -9.02 -5.43 -1.24
CA HIS A 98 -9.02 -4.04 -0.75
C HIS A 98 -8.30 -3.91 0.59
N ILE A 99 -7.71 -2.74 0.82
CA ILE A 99 -6.98 -2.40 2.06
C ILE A 99 -7.91 -1.70 3.05
N GLY A 100 -7.88 -2.09 4.31
CA GLY A 100 -8.54 -1.37 5.40
C GLY A 100 -7.53 -0.93 6.45
N CYS A 101 -7.81 0.19 7.12
CA CYS A 101 -7.19 0.51 8.40
C CYS A 101 -7.63 -0.52 9.42
N THR A 102 -6.68 -1.20 10.04
CA THR A 102 -6.96 -2.25 11.02
C THR A 102 -7.56 -1.62 12.27
N HIS A 103 -8.84 -1.89 12.47
CA HIS A 103 -9.55 -1.63 13.71
C HIS A 103 -10.24 -2.93 14.11
N THR A 104 -9.91 -3.45 15.28
CA THR A 104 -10.52 -4.66 15.80
C THR A 104 -11.45 -4.32 16.95
N ASN A 105 -12.55 -5.04 17.03
CA ASN A 105 -13.41 -5.07 18.20
C ASN A 105 -13.30 -6.47 18.81
N GLU A 106 -12.81 -6.57 20.05
CA GLU A 106 -12.60 -7.86 20.74
C GLU A 106 -11.77 -8.87 19.91
N GLY A 107 -10.74 -8.38 19.21
CA GLY A 107 -9.87 -9.20 18.34
C GLY A 107 -10.45 -9.54 16.97
N VAL A 108 -11.67 -9.11 16.67
CA VAL A 108 -12.32 -9.33 15.37
C VAL A 108 -12.17 -8.10 14.49
N TYR A 109 -11.59 -8.29 13.31
CA TYR A 109 -11.56 -7.31 12.23
C TYR A 109 -12.78 -7.45 11.33
N ARG A 110 -13.27 -6.33 10.82
CA ARG A 110 -14.30 -6.25 9.79
C ARG A 110 -13.78 -5.45 8.60
N CYS A 111 -13.90 -6.00 7.40
CA CYS A 111 -13.56 -5.30 6.17
C CYS A 111 -14.66 -4.29 5.82
N GLU A 112 -14.32 -3.01 5.77
CA GLU A 112 -15.24 -1.91 5.43
C GLU A 112 -15.63 -1.84 3.95
N TRP A 113 -15.05 -2.70 3.10
CA TRP A 113 -15.35 -2.77 1.68
C TRP A 113 -16.41 -3.83 1.36
N CYS A 114 -16.29 -5.03 1.93
CA CYS A 114 -17.16 -6.16 1.61
C CYS A 114 -17.92 -6.73 2.82
N GLY A 115 -17.59 -6.31 4.05
CA GLY A 115 -18.22 -6.77 5.28
C GLY A 115 -17.71 -8.10 5.82
N THR A 116 -16.74 -8.76 5.16
CA THR A 116 -16.10 -9.98 5.67
C THR A 116 -15.45 -9.71 7.03
N THR A 117 -15.59 -10.66 7.96
CA THR A 117 -14.99 -10.59 9.29
C THR A 117 -13.97 -11.71 9.49
N GLY A 118 -13.03 -11.50 10.42
CA GLY A 118 -12.04 -12.50 10.79
C GLY A 118 -11.34 -12.13 12.09
N GLN A 119 -10.83 -13.12 12.82
CA GLN A 119 -9.93 -12.87 13.93
C GLN A 119 -8.56 -12.47 13.39
N ILE A 120 -7.97 -11.43 13.98
CA ILE A 120 -6.58 -11.05 13.71
C ILE A 120 -5.85 -11.17 15.04
N ASP A 121 -5.09 -12.25 15.19
CA ASP A 121 -4.08 -12.33 16.24
C ASP A 121 -2.97 -11.34 15.91
N SER A 122 -2.46 -10.64 16.94
CA SER A 122 -1.52 -9.51 16.82
C SER A 122 -0.48 -9.69 15.71
N TYR A 123 -0.62 -8.90 14.64
CA TYR A 123 0.29 -8.93 13.49
C TYR A 123 1.47 -7.99 13.74
N SER A 124 2.69 -8.52 13.69
CA SER A 124 3.97 -7.85 13.96
C SER A 124 4.52 -7.01 12.80
N GLY A 125 3.74 -6.77 11.74
CA GLY A 125 4.13 -5.82 10.69
C GLY A 125 4.94 -6.40 9.53
N GLU A 126 4.82 -7.70 9.22
CA GLU A 126 5.57 -8.31 8.11
C GLU A 126 4.78 -8.33 6.79
N ALA A 127 5.00 -7.30 5.99
CA ALA A 127 4.68 -7.20 4.56
C ALA A 127 3.21 -7.46 4.18
N ILE A 128 2.49 -6.36 3.97
CA ILE A 128 1.23 -6.41 3.25
C ILE A 128 1.51 -6.78 1.79
N ILE A 129 1.20 -8.02 1.41
CA ILE A 129 1.16 -8.45 0.02
C ILE A 129 -0.17 -7.95 -0.55
N ALA A 130 -0.17 -6.76 -1.13
CA ALA A 130 -1.26 -6.32 -1.98
C ALA A 130 -1.14 -7.03 -3.35
N GLY A 131 -2.26 -7.51 -3.88
CA GLY A 131 -2.31 -8.29 -5.12
C GLY A 131 -2.46 -9.78 -4.88
N MET A 132 -3.69 -10.20 -4.56
CA MET A 132 -4.08 -11.58 -4.82
C MET A 132 -4.44 -11.68 -6.30
N ASP A 133 -3.64 -12.43 -7.06
CA ASP A 133 -4.08 -12.95 -8.35
C ASP A 133 -5.07 -14.09 -8.05
N ILE A 134 -6.34 -13.90 -8.43
CA ILE A 134 -7.32 -15.00 -8.53
C ILE A 134 -7.33 -15.56 -9.95
#